data_AF-A0A965RKR5-F1
#
_entry.id   AF-A0A965RKR5-F1
#
_cell.length_a   1.000
_cell.length_b   1.000
_cell.length_c   1.000
_cell.angle_alpha   90.00
_cell.angle_beta   90.00
_cell.angle_gamma   90.00
#
_symmetry.space_group_name_H-M   'P 1'
#
loop_
_entity.id
_entity.type
_entity.pdbx_description
1 polymer ?
#
loop_
_entity_poly.entity_id
_entity_poly.type
_entity_poly.pdbx_seq_one_letter_code
_entity_poly.pdbx_strand_id
1 'polypeptide(L)'
;MAKKDKNETIENTEDNIVEKKIPTIADLDWTDYVLGLLSDDEKIAGNPTTDGLRRIFETVLNCRLISSTSSVVQSPSPENEKRATVIHSLSYCLNPAVQDLNGLNIVSVDGSADVYWGNCDKVYRNHPVAVAETRAEGRALRRALRLRKVVAAEELSKDIEDHPDHDTVNKISNQQINFIDVLAQRLNINVIKLLEQNNMETKNIYSLTHESAVDIIRLLSKYQQNIDSIPQDILGYSNEWK
;
A
#
# COMPACT_ATOMS: atom_id res chain seq x y z
N MET A 1 2.19 -12.69 87.23
CA MET A 1 1.48 -12.68 85.93
C MET A 1 1.98 -11.46 85.16
N ALA A 2 2.96 -11.65 84.27
CA ALA A 2 3.48 -10.59 83.41
C ALA A 2 3.63 -11.20 82.01
N LYS A 3 2.72 -10.84 81.10
CA LYS A 3 2.81 -11.18 79.68
C LYS A 3 3.69 -10.12 79.00
N LYS A 4 4.68 -10.58 78.26
CA LYS A 4 5.60 -9.77 77.47
C LYS A 4 5.09 -9.85 76.03
N ASP A 5 4.37 -8.82 75.58
CA ASP A 5 3.90 -8.73 74.20
C ASP A 5 5.05 -8.38 73.26
N LYS A 6 5.11 -9.10 72.14
CA LYS A 6 6.06 -8.91 71.05
C LYS A 6 5.63 -7.69 70.23
N ASN A 7 6.55 -6.74 70.05
CA ASN A 7 6.44 -5.71 69.02
C ASN A 7 6.61 -6.38 67.65
N GLU A 8 5.53 -6.48 66.89
CA GLU A 8 5.58 -6.63 65.43
C GLU A 8 5.68 -5.22 64.83
N THR A 9 6.84 -4.92 64.27
CA THR A 9 7.09 -3.71 63.48
C THR A 9 6.38 -3.87 62.15
N ILE A 10 5.29 -3.13 61.96
CA ILE A 10 4.61 -3.02 60.66
C ILE A 10 5.46 -2.09 59.80
N GLU A 11 6.15 -2.66 58.81
CA GLU A 11 6.76 -1.91 57.71
C GLU A 11 5.63 -1.33 56.86
N ASN A 12 5.36 -0.03 57.02
CA ASN A 12 4.58 0.74 56.08
C ASN A 12 5.46 1.01 54.84
N THR A 13 5.34 0.16 53.83
CA THR A 13 5.79 0.48 52.47
C THR A 13 4.81 1.51 51.89
N GLU A 14 5.18 2.79 52.02
CA GLU A 14 4.55 3.87 51.26
C GLU A 14 4.92 3.67 49.78
N ASP A 15 4.03 3.01 49.03
CA ASP A 15 4.08 3.01 47.58
C ASP A 15 3.94 4.46 47.09
N ASN A 16 5.07 5.04 46.67
CA ASN A 16 5.10 6.29 45.93
C ASN A 16 4.35 6.10 44.61
N ILE A 17 3.06 6.46 44.59
CA ILE A 17 2.28 6.61 43.36
C ILE A 17 2.87 7.80 42.62
N VAL A 18 3.85 7.54 41.76
CA VAL A 18 4.35 8.53 40.80
C VAL A 18 3.22 8.78 39.81
N GLU A 19 2.55 9.93 39.91
CA GLU A 19 1.61 10.40 38.89
C GLU A 19 2.33 10.45 37.55
N LYS A 20 2.06 9.47 36.68
CA LYS A 20 2.66 9.39 35.37
C LYS A 20 2.04 10.50 34.51
N LYS A 21 2.80 11.58 34.31
CA LYS A 21 2.40 12.71 33.45
C LYS A 21 2.04 12.18 32.06
N ILE A 22 0.80 12.42 31.62
CA ILE A 22 0.35 12.06 30.27
C ILE A 22 1.11 12.96 29.27
N PRO A 23 1.81 12.40 28.28
CA PRO A 23 2.48 13.20 27.26
C PRO A 23 1.44 13.93 26.41
N THR A 24 1.81 15.10 25.93
CA THR A 24 1.03 15.86 24.95
C THR A 24 1.27 15.30 23.55
N ILE A 25 0.35 15.56 22.63
CA ILE A 25 0.43 15.09 21.22
C ILE A 25 1.69 15.53 20.46
N ALA A 26 2.42 16.52 20.98
CA ALA A 26 3.67 17.02 20.41
C ALA A 26 4.92 16.37 21.03
N ASP A 27 4.79 15.65 22.14
CA ASP A 27 5.91 15.04 22.85
C ASP A 27 6.47 13.83 22.09
N LEU A 28 7.77 13.57 22.25
CA LEU A 28 8.43 12.44 21.58
C LEU A 28 7.84 11.09 22.01
N ASP A 29 7.47 10.97 23.29
CA ASP A 29 6.94 9.75 23.91
C ASP A 29 5.43 9.57 23.68
N TRP A 30 4.79 10.48 22.92
CA TRP A 30 3.36 10.41 22.60
C TRP A 30 2.98 9.11 21.92
N THR A 31 3.77 8.66 20.93
CA THR A 31 3.46 7.43 20.19
C THR A 31 3.51 6.22 21.11
N ASP A 32 4.51 6.12 21.97
CA ASP A 32 4.65 5.00 22.92
C ASP A 32 3.51 4.99 23.94
N TYR A 33 3.08 6.16 24.40
CA TYR A 33 1.89 6.28 25.26
C TYR A 33 0.62 5.77 24.57
N VAL A 34 0.34 6.22 23.34
CA VAL A 34 -0.86 5.80 22.61
C VAL A 34 -0.85 4.30 22.34
N LEU A 35 0.28 3.74 21.90
CA LEU A 35 0.42 2.30 21.69
C LEU A 35 0.34 1.50 22.99
N GLY A 36 0.69 2.10 24.13
CA GLY A 36 0.52 1.50 25.45
C GLY A 36 -0.94 1.29 25.87
N LEU A 37 -1.90 1.96 25.21
CA LEU A 37 -3.34 1.83 25.49
C LEU A 37 -4.03 0.71 24.69
N LEU A 38 -3.31 0.14 23.73
CA LEU A 38 -3.74 -1.00 22.94
C LEU A 38 -3.41 -2.30 23.67
N SER A 39 -4.33 -3.26 23.61
CA SER A 39 -4.08 -4.62 24.09
C SER A 39 -3.15 -5.36 23.13
N ASP A 40 -2.64 -6.52 23.55
CA ASP A 40 -1.67 -7.30 22.76
C ASP A 40 -2.29 -7.89 21.48
N ASP A 41 -3.60 -8.17 21.48
CA ASP A 41 -4.36 -8.63 20.31
C ASP A 41 -4.63 -7.52 19.28
N GLU A 42 -4.53 -6.25 19.69
CA GLU A 42 -4.62 -5.08 18.83
C GLU A 42 -3.25 -4.65 18.26
N LYS A 43 -2.23 -5.51 18.45
CA LYS A 43 -0.87 -5.30 17.95
C LYS A 43 -0.41 -6.49 17.13
N ILE A 44 -0.10 -6.23 15.86
CA ILE A 44 0.48 -7.23 14.98
C ILE A 44 1.90 -6.80 14.63
N ALA A 45 2.88 -7.61 15.05
CA ALA A 45 4.31 -7.30 14.87
C ALA A 45 4.70 -5.90 15.39
N GLY A 46 4.14 -5.50 16.54
CA GLY A 46 4.40 -4.20 17.16
C GLY A 46 3.67 -3.01 16.51
N ASN A 47 2.87 -3.24 15.47
CA ASN A 47 2.07 -2.20 14.82
C ASN A 47 0.60 -2.30 15.26
N PRO A 48 -0.08 -1.16 15.48
CA PRO A 48 -1.47 -1.14 15.88
C PRO A 48 -2.40 -1.63 14.76
N THR A 49 -3.46 -2.33 15.08
CA THR A 49 -4.55 -2.63 14.14
C THR A 49 -5.47 -1.41 13.95
N THR A 50 -6.15 -1.32 12.81
CA THR A 50 -7.09 -0.22 12.54
C THR A 50 -8.24 -0.19 13.57
N ASP A 51 -8.75 -1.35 13.97
CA ASP A 51 -9.82 -1.45 14.97
C ASP A 51 -9.36 -1.03 16.37
N GLY A 52 -8.13 -1.38 16.76
CA GLY A 52 -7.53 -0.93 18.01
C GLY A 52 -7.38 0.59 18.04
N LEU A 53 -6.87 1.19 16.95
CA LEU A 53 -6.82 2.64 16.81
C LEU A 53 -8.21 3.28 16.92
N ARG A 54 -9.23 2.69 16.29
CA ARG A 54 -10.61 3.17 16.34
C ARG A 54 -11.15 3.17 17.76
N ARG A 55 -10.90 2.09 18.52
CA ARG A 55 -11.36 1.95 19.91
C ARG A 55 -10.79 3.03 20.83
N ILE A 56 -9.50 3.31 20.72
CA ILE A 56 -8.83 4.26 21.62
C ILE A 56 -8.97 5.71 21.17
N PHE A 57 -9.37 5.96 19.92
CA PHE A 57 -9.35 7.27 19.28
C PHE A 57 -10.00 8.40 20.10
N GLU A 58 -11.28 8.24 20.43
CA GLU A 58 -12.06 9.28 21.14
C GLU A 58 -11.55 9.51 22.57
N THR A 59 -11.05 8.46 23.23
CA THR A 59 -10.51 8.54 24.58
C THR A 59 -9.16 9.24 24.61
N VAL A 60 -8.26 8.89 23.69
CA VAL A 60 -6.90 9.43 23.63
C VAL A 60 -6.89 10.92 23.29
N LEU A 61 -7.71 11.34 22.33
CA LEU A 61 -7.79 12.74 21.92
C LEU A 61 -8.78 13.57 22.73
N ASN A 62 -9.52 12.97 23.67
CA ASN A 62 -10.66 13.59 24.33
C ASN A 62 -11.57 14.29 23.31
N CYS A 63 -12.01 13.52 22.31
CA CYS A 63 -12.78 14.03 21.18
C CYS A 63 -14.08 13.26 20.98
N ARG A 64 -15.01 13.85 20.24
CA ARG A 64 -16.21 13.18 19.75
C ARG A 64 -16.16 13.08 18.24
N LEU A 65 -16.29 11.87 17.71
CA LEU A 65 -16.36 11.62 16.28
C LEU A 65 -17.67 12.21 15.71
N ILE A 66 -17.55 12.97 14.63
CA ILE A 66 -18.69 13.55 13.90
C ILE A 66 -18.99 12.70 12.68
N SER A 67 -17.97 12.34 11.91
CA SER A 67 -18.11 11.54 10.69
C SER A 67 -16.87 10.68 10.43
N SER A 68 -17.11 9.51 9.85
CA SER A 68 -16.11 8.57 9.37
C SER A 68 -16.68 7.95 8.09
N THR A 69 -16.10 8.32 6.95
CA THR A 69 -16.67 7.97 5.63
C THR A 69 -15.59 7.62 4.64
N SER A 70 -15.80 6.53 3.91
CA SER A 70 -14.93 6.06 2.84
C SER A 70 -15.49 6.44 1.47
N SER A 71 -14.62 6.89 0.57
CA SER A 71 -14.92 7.17 -0.83
C SER A 71 -14.01 6.35 -1.74
N VAL A 72 -14.60 5.51 -2.59
CA VAL A 72 -13.88 4.76 -3.61
C VAL A 72 -13.56 5.69 -4.77
N VAL A 73 -12.29 6.08 -4.88
CA VAL A 73 -11.80 6.96 -5.96
C VAL A 73 -11.52 6.16 -7.23
N GLN A 74 -11.08 4.91 -7.06
CA GLN A 74 -10.81 4.00 -8.16
C GLN A 74 -11.30 2.60 -7.82
N SER A 75 -12.17 2.06 -8.67
CA SER A 75 -12.62 0.66 -8.60
C SER A 75 -11.67 -0.24 -9.40
N PRO A 76 -11.44 -1.49 -8.96
CA PRO A 76 -10.61 -2.44 -9.70
C PRO A 76 -11.13 -2.70 -11.12
N SER A 77 -10.25 -2.56 -12.11
CA SER A 77 -10.54 -2.87 -13.50
C SER A 77 -9.30 -3.47 -14.20
N PRO A 78 -9.45 -4.22 -15.31
CA PRO A 78 -8.29 -4.69 -16.07
C PRO A 78 -7.31 -3.57 -16.48
N GLU A 79 -7.84 -2.40 -16.82
CA GLU A 79 -7.10 -1.23 -17.33
C GLU A 79 -6.25 -0.55 -16.26
N ASN A 80 -6.58 -0.75 -14.98
CA ASN A 80 -5.82 -0.22 -13.84
C ASN A 80 -5.11 -1.31 -13.03
N GLU A 81 -4.86 -2.46 -13.64
CA GLU A 81 -4.18 -3.61 -13.01
C GLU A 81 -4.90 -4.13 -11.76
N LYS A 82 -6.23 -4.06 -11.75
CA LYS A 82 -7.10 -4.45 -10.62
C LYS A 82 -6.83 -3.66 -9.34
N ARG A 83 -6.32 -2.42 -9.47
CA ARG A 83 -6.04 -1.55 -8.33
C ARG A 83 -7.32 -0.88 -7.82
N ALA A 84 -7.55 -0.97 -6.51
CA ALA A 84 -8.53 -0.16 -5.80
C ALA A 84 -7.84 1.01 -5.11
N THR A 85 -8.47 2.20 -5.12
CA THR A 85 -8.01 3.36 -4.35
C THR A 85 -9.17 3.92 -3.54
N VAL A 86 -8.98 4.02 -2.23
CA VAL A 86 -9.98 4.54 -1.29
C VAL A 86 -9.39 5.71 -0.49
N ILE A 87 -10.21 6.73 -0.30
CA ILE A 87 -9.95 7.81 0.65
C ILE A 87 -10.93 7.65 1.80
N HIS A 88 -10.42 7.68 3.02
CA HIS A 88 -11.23 7.70 4.23
C HIS A 88 -11.08 9.05 4.92
N SER A 89 -12.21 9.73 5.16
CA SER A 89 -12.27 11.04 5.79
C SER A 89 -12.85 10.93 7.20
N LEU A 90 -12.13 11.48 8.17
CA LEU A 90 -12.54 11.58 9.56
C LEU A 90 -12.76 13.05 9.92
N SER A 91 -13.88 13.35 10.56
CA SER A 91 -14.11 14.64 11.21
C SER A 91 -14.51 14.43 12.66
N TYR A 92 -13.92 15.20 13.57
CA TYR A 92 -14.13 15.06 15.01
C TYR A 92 -14.03 16.41 15.72
N CYS A 93 -14.70 16.49 16.86
CA CYS A 93 -14.75 17.67 17.73
C CYS A 93 -13.84 17.44 18.95
N LEU A 94 -12.83 18.29 19.11
CA LEU A 94 -11.94 18.27 20.28
C LEU A 94 -12.62 18.88 21.51
N ASN A 95 -12.37 18.28 22.68
CA ASN A 95 -12.92 18.74 23.97
C ASN A 95 -14.45 18.96 23.91
N PRO A 96 -15.24 17.93 23.58
CA PRO A 96 -16.68 18.07 23.31
C PRO A 96 -17.49 18.57 24.53
N ALA A 97 -16.93 18.49 25.74
CA ALA A 97 -17.52 19.05 26.95
C ALA A 97 -17.47 20.59 26.98
N VAL A 98 -16.59 21.21 26.19
CA VAL A 98 -16.50 22.67 26.06
C VAL A 98 -17.38 23.09 24.89
N GLN A 99 -18.35 23.96 25.17
CA GLN A 99 -19.27 24.45 24.15
C GLN A 99 -18.52 25.38 23.19
N ASP A 100 -18.27 24.89 21.97
CA ASP A 100 -17.70 25.69 20.89
C ASP A 100 -18.81 26.17 19.95
N LEU A 101 -19.17 27.45 20.09
CA LEU A 101 -20.21 28.09 19.28
C LEU A 101 -19.77 28.37 17.84
N ASN A 102 -18.47 28.33 17.55
CA ASN A 102 -17.89 28.70 16.26
C ASN A 102 -17.38 27.48 15.47
N GLY A 103 -17.34 26.29 16.07
CA GLY A 103 -16.86 25.05 15.44
C GLY A 103 -15.35 25.05 15.14
N LEU A 104 -14.57 25.88 15.83
CA LEU A 104 -13.11 25.96 15.71
C LEU A 104 -12.39 24.69 16.20
N ASN A 105 -13.05 23.91 17.06
CA ASN A 105 -12.58 22.64 17.58
C ASN A 105 -12.87 21.44 16.66
N ILE A 106 -13.49 21.68 15.50
CA ILE A 106 -13.73 20.64 14.50
C ILE A 106 -12.48 20.48 13.64
N VAL A 107 -11.92 19.28 13.66
CA VAL A 107 -10.76 18.90 12.86
C VAL A 107 -11.19 17.85 11.86
N SER A 108 -10.66 17.94 10.63
CA SER A 108 -10.83 16.91 9.61
C SER A 108 -9.47 16.41 9.13
N VAL A 109 -9.35 15.11 8.96
CA VAL A 109 -8.17 14.46 8.38
C VAL A 109 -8.60 13.37 7.41
N ASP A 110 -7.81 13.22 6.36
CA ASP A 110 -8.00 12.15 5.39
C ASP A 110 -6.88 11.14 5.49
N GLY A 111 -7.18 9.88 5.17
CA GLY A 111 -6.24 8.83 4.87
C GLY A 111 -6.53 8.27 3.48
N SER A 112 -5.50 7.90 2.72
CA SER A 112 -5.67 7.32 1.39
C SER A 112 -4.83 6.05 1.27
N ALA A 113 -5.41 5.03 0.66
CA ALA A 113 -4.71 3.77 0.39
C ALA A 113 -5.09 3.22 -0.97
N ASP A 114 -4.08 2.71 -1.66
CA ASP A 114 -4.21 1.90 -2.84
C ASP A 114 -3.93 0.43 -2.50
N VAL A 115 -4.71 -0.47 -3.11
CA VAL A 115 -4.55 -1.91 -2.97
C VAL A 115 -4.54 -2.54 -4.35
N TYR A 116 -3.48 -3.28 -4.62
CA TYR A 116 -3.32 -4.09 -5.82
C TYR A 116 -2.50 -5.34 -5.46
N TRP A 117 -2.34 -6.23 -6.43
CA TRP A 117 -1.64 -7.50 -6.24
C TRP A 117 -0.21 -7.31 -5.69
N GLY A 118 0.48 -6.22 -6.05
CA GLY A 118 1.86 -5.96 -5.66
C GLY A 118 2.04 -5.26 -4.31
N ASN A 119 0.99 -5.07 -3.51
CA ASN A 119 1.11 -4.48 -2.17
C ASN A 119 0.16 -5.07 -1.12
N CYS A 120 -0.48 -6.21 -1.41
CA CYS A 120 -1.50 -6.82 -0.57
C CYS A 120 -1.30 -8.33 -0.53
N ASP A 121 -1.44 -8.94 0.65
CA ASP A 121 -1.30 -10.38 0.81
C ASP A 121 -2.37 -11.13 0.01
N LYS A 122 -1.97 -12.26 -0.57
CA LYS A 122 -2.81 -13.07 -1.46
C LYS A 122 -4.21 -13.37 -0.92
N VAL A 123 -4.32 -13.65 0.38
CA VAL A 123 -5.58 -13.99 1.05
C VAL A 123 -6.61 -12.86 0.98
N TYR A 124 -6.16 -11.61 0.94
CA TYR A 124 -7.03 -10.43 1.00
C TYR A 124 -7.31 -9.78 -0.37
N ARG A 125 -6.63 -10.23 -1.44
CA ARG A 125 -6.75 -9.66 -2.80
C ARG A 125 -8.12 -9.80 -3.44
N ASN A 126 -8.93 -10.76 -3.01
CA ASN A 126 -10.29 -10.95 -3.54
C ASN A 126 -11.24 -9.79 -3.18
N HIS A 127 -10.87 -8.96 -2.20
CA HIS A 127 -11.68 -7.84 -1.72
C HIS A 127 -10.85 -6.54 -1.66
N PRO A 128 -10.27 -6.08 -2.79
CA PRO A 128 -9.26 -5.02 -2.77
C PRO A 128 -9.82 -3.67 -2.29
N VAL A 129 -11.12 -3.40 -2.54
CA VAL A 129 -11.80 -2.20 -2.04
C VAL A 129 -11.93 -2.22 -0.51
N ALA A 130 -12.32 -3.35 0.08
CA ALA A 130 -12.46 -3.47 1.53
C ALA A 130 -11.11 -3.36 2.25
N VAL A 131 -10.05 -3.92 1.66
CA VAL A 131 -8.68 -3.78 2.18
C VAL A 131 -8.21 -2.33 2.08
N ALA A 132 -8.44 -1.68 0.92
CA ALA A 132 -8.08 -0.28 0.73
C ALA A 132 -8.82 0.63 1.71
N GLU A 133 -10.10 0.38 1.95
CA GLU A 133 -10.90 1.06 2.95
C GLU A 133 -10.30 0.94 4.35
N THR A 134 -10.01 -0.28 4.81
CA THR A 134 -9.44 -0.52 6.14
C THR A 134 -8.07 0.16 6.31
N ARG A 135 -7.23 0.13 5.27
CA ARG A 135 -5.92 0.81 5.26
C ARG A 135 -6.06 2.33 5.26
N ALA A 136 -7.00 2.86 4.49
CA ALA A 136 -7.27 4.29 4.41
C ALA A 136 -7.77 4.82 5.76
N GLU A 137 -8.65 4.09 6.43
CA GLU A 137 -9.11 4.41 7.79
C GLU A 137 -7.95 4.41 8.80
N GLY A 138 -7.14 3.35 8.82
CA GLY A 138 -5.97 3.28 9.68
C GLY A 138 -5.03 4.47 9.47
N ARG A 139 -4.80 4.88 8.22
CA ARG A 139 -4.03 6.09 7.88
C ARG A 139 -4.66 7.37 8.41
N ALA A 140 -5.98 7.53 8.29
CA ALA A 140 -6.70 8.69 8.80
C ALA A 140 -6.58 8.78 10.33
N LEU A 141 -6.79 7.67 11.04
CA LEU A 141 -6.65 7.56 12.50
C LEU A 141 -5.23 7.89 12.95
N ARG A 142 -4.21 7.29 12.30
CA ARG A 142 -2.79 7.58 12.60
C ARG A 142 -2.44 9.05 12.38
N ARG A 143 -2.98 9.68 11.33
CA ARG A 143 -2.79 11.11 11.04
C ARG A 143 -3.44 12.00 12.10
N ALA A 144 -4.69 11.71 12.50
CA ALA A 144 -5.36 12.44 13.57
C ALA A 144 -4.61 12.32 14.91
N LEU A 145 -4.15 11.11 15.23
CA LEU A 145 -3.36 10.83 16.43
C LEU A 145 -1.89 11.30 16.34
N ARG A 146 -1.42 11.79 15.19
CA ARG A 146 -0.03 12.20 14.95
C ARG A 146 1.02 11.15 15.33
N LEU A 147 0.71 9.87 15.11
CA LEU A 147 1.64 8.78 15.44
C LEU A 147 2.86 8.80 14.52
N ARG A 148 4.05 8.56 15.10
CA ARG A 148 5.32 8.59 14.38
C ARG A 148 5.91 7.20 14.25
N LYS A 149 6.54 6.93 13.09
CA LYS A 149 7.31 5.69 12.82
C LYS A 149 6.52 4.39 12.99
N VAL A 150 5.19 4.43 12.90
CA VAL A 150 4.31 3.25 12.94
C VAL A 150 3.33 3.27 11.78
N VAL A 151 2.98 2.08 11.29
CA VAL A 151 1.91 1.87 10.30
C VAL A 151 0.77 1.11 10.94
N ALA A 152 -0.42 1.12 10.34
CA ALA A 152 -1.45 0.17 10.76
C ALA A 152 -1.04 -1.24 10.32
N ALA A 153 -1.38 -2.26 11.10
CA ALA A 153 -1.06 -3.65 10.82
C ALA A 153 -1.53 -4.09 9.43
N GLU A 154 -2.70 -3.62 9.01
CA GLU A 154 -3.34 -3.92 7.74
C GLU A 154 -2.57 -3.35 6.55
N GLU A 155 -1.68 -2.37 6.75
CA GLU A 155 -0.79 -1.84 5.72
C GLU A 155 0.44 -2.71 5.49
N LEU A 156 0.76 -3.60 6.42
CA LEU A 156 1.84 -4.56 6.24
C LEU A 156 1.39 -5.62 5.24
N SER A 157 2.34 -6.13 4.46
CA SER A 157 2.13 -7.30 3.62
C SER A 157 3.42 -8.11 3.63
N LYS A 158 3.27 -9.41 3.82
CA LYS A 158 4.37 -10.38 3.93
C LYS A 158 4.43 -11.27 2.69
N ASP A 159 3.25 -11.68 2.20
CA ASP A 159 3.09 -12.61 1.10
C ASP A 159 2.51 -11.86 -0.10
N ILE A 160 3.30 -10.90 -0.59
CA ILE A 160 2.98 -10.06 -1.74
C ILE A 160 3.18 -10.84 -3.07
N GLU A 161 3.63 -12.09 -3.02
CA GLU A 161 3.78 -12.92 -4.21
C GLU A 161 2.42 -13.31 -4.82
N ASP A 162 2.07 -12.69 -5.95
CA ASP A 162 1.61 -13.39 -7.16
C ASP A 162 2.06 -12.56 -8.37
N HIS A 163 3.35 -12.50 -8.63
CA HIS A 163 3.78 -12.42 -10.02
C HIS A 163 4.28 -13.83 -10.36
N PRO A 164 3.82 -14.49 -11.44
CA PRO A 164 4.49 -15.65 -12.01
C PRO A 164 5.93 -15.35 -12.48
N ASP A 165 6.44 -14.16 -12.16
CA ASP A 165 7.30 -13.37 -13.00
C ASP A 165 7.97 -12.28 -12.14
N HIS A 166 8.91 -12.68 -11.29
CA HIS A 166 10.02 -11.77 -10.99
C HIS A 166 10.82 -11.39 -12.29
N ASP A 167 10.42 -11.98 -13.44
CA ASP A 167 10.78 -11.67 -14.82
C ASP A 167 9.83 -10.70 -15.58
N THR A 168 8.63 -10.30 -15.13
CA THR A 168 7.67 -9.54 -15.99
C THR A 168 7.97 -8.06 -16.14
N VAL A 169 8.61 -7.45 -15.14
CA VAL A 169 9.18 -6.10 -15.33
C VAL A 169 10.22 -6.13 -16.46
N ASN A 170 10.85 -7.29 -16.62
CA ASN A 170 11.73 -7.58 -17.74
C ASN A 170 11.00 -8.21 -18.94
N LYS A 171 9.67 -8.42 -18.99
CA LYS A 171 8.98 -9.00 -20.18
C LYS A 171 8.31 -7.93 -21.04
N ILE A 172 8.06 -8.27 -22.29
CA ILE A 172 7.39 -7.40 -23.25
C ILE A 172 5.97 -7.05 -22.80
N SER A 173 5.61 -5.77 -22.92
CA SER A 173 4.26 -5.27 -22.66
C SER A 173 3.34 -5.41 -23.87
N ASN A 174 2.03 -5.47 -23.65
CA ASN A 174 1.03 -5.48 -24.73
C ASN A 174 1.14 -4.27 -25.66
N GLN A 175 1.54 -3.10 -25.14
CA GLN A 175 1.78 -1.90 -25.95
C GLN A 175 2.94 -2.11 -26.93
N GLN A 176 4.03 -2.73 -26.47
CA GLN A 176 5.17 -3.08 -27.33
C GLN A 176 4.82 -4.14 -28.37
N ILE A 177 4.06 -5.18 -28.00
CA ILE A 177 3.58 -6.20 -28.95
C ILE A 177 2.79 -5.54 -30.09
N ASN A 178 1.81 -4.69 -29.75
CA ASN A 178 1.01 -3.97 -30.73
C ASN A 178 1.85 -3.03 -31.60
N PHE A 179 2.88 -2.40 -31.04
CA PHE A 179 3.76 -1.52 -31.80
C PHE A 179 4.64 -2.28 -32.79
N ILE A 180 5.22 -3.41 -32.37
CA ILE A 180 5.97 -4.33 -33.23
C ILE A 180 5.09 -4.81 -34.37
N ASP A 181 3.84 -5.19 -34.07
CA ASP A 181 2.88 -5.69 -35.05
C ASP A 181 2.58 -4.70 -36.17
N VAL A 182 2.21 -3.47 -35.79
CA VAL A 182 1.90 -2.40 -36.74
C VAL A 182 3.09 -2.07 -37.62
N LEU A 183 4.30 -2.01 -37.04
CA LEU A 183 5.52 -1.72 -37.81
C LEU A 183 5.90 -2.87 -38.74
N ALA A 184 5.87 -4.11 -38.24
CA ALA A 184 6.21 -5.30 -39.03
C ALA A 184 5.25 -5.48 -40.20
N GLN A 185 3.94 -5.27 -39.98
CA GLN A 185 2.94 -5.33 -41.05
C GLN A 185 3.18 -4.24 -42.10
N ARG A 186 3.46 -3.00 -41.67
CA ARG A 186 3.74 -1.88 -42.59
C ARG A 186 5.01 -2.08 -43.42
N LEU A 187 6.04 -2.70 -42.84
CA LEU A 187 7.32 -2.97 -43.50
C LEU A 187 7.38 -4.33 -44.20
N ASN A 188 6.31 -5.13 -44.11
CA ASN A 188 6.25 -6.52 -44.60
C ASN A 188 7.39 -7.40 -44.05
N ILE A 189 7.68 -7.29 -42.75
CA ILE A 189 8.74 -8.04 -42.06
C ILE A 189 8.15 -9.20 -41.27
N ASN A 190 8.82 -10.36 -41.34
CA ASN A 190 8.55 -11.52 -40.53
C ASN A 190 9.21 -11.38 -39.14
N VAL A 191 8.40 -11.24 -38.10
CA VAL A 191 8.90 -11.00 -36.74
C VAL A 191 9.70 -12.19 -36.19
N ILE A 192 9.32 -13.44 -36.50
CA ILE A 192 10.06 -14.63 -36.04
C ILE A 192 11.48 -14.60 -36.60
N LYS A 193 11.61 -14.40 -37.91
CA LYS A 193 12.93 -14.33 -38.56
C LYS A 193 13.76 -13.14 -38.08
N LEU A 194 13.11 -12.01 -37.81
CA LEU A 194 13.77 -10.84 -37.23
C LEU A 194 14.35 -11.15 -35.84
N LEU A 195 13.60 -11.86 -35.00
CA LEU A 195 14.05 -12.29 -33.68
C LEU A 195 15.21 -13.31 -33.79
N GLU A 196 15.10 -14.30 -34.69
CA GLU A 196 16.16 -15.28 -34.96
C GLU A 196 17.47 -14.61 -35.40
N GLN A 197 17.40 -13.65 -36.32
CA GLN A 197 18.57 -12.92 -36.81
C GLN A 197 19.28 -12.12 -35.71
N ASN A 198 18.54 -11.69 -34.69
CA ASN A 198 19.09 -10.93 -33.55
C ASN A 198 19.40 -11.81 -32.34
N ASN A 199 19.43 -13.14 -32.50
CA ASN A 199 19.67 -14.12 -31.42
C ASN A 199 18.72 -13.96 -30.22
N MET A 200 17.46 -13.62 -30.49
CA MET A 200 16.41 -13.46 -29.47
C MET A 200 15.50 -14.70 -29.41
N GLU A 201 14.79 -14.86 -28.29
CA GLU A 201 13.87 -15.98 -28.11
C GLU A 201 12.66 -15.87 -29.05
N THR A 202 12.33 -16.97 -29.73
CA THR A 202 11.33 -17.02 -30.82
C THR A 202 10.14 -17.95 -30.54
N LYS A 203 10.19 -18.74 -29.46
CA LYS A 203 9.15 -19.71 -29.14
C LYS A 203 7.82 -19.06 -28.78
N ASN A 204 7.87 -17.91 -28.13
CA ASN A 204 6.70 -17.18 -27.67
C ASN A 204 7.05 -15.70 -27.51
N ILE A 205 6.33 -14.79 -28.18
CA ILE A 205 6.60 -13.36 -28.03
C ILE A 205 6.44 -12.88 -26.59
N TYR A 206 5.54 -13.49 -25.80
CA TYR A 206 5.33 -13.16 -24.39
C TYR A 206 6.51 -13.55 -23.49
N SER A 207 7.48 -14.33 -23.98
CA SER A 207 8.73 -14.61 -23.26
C SER A 207 9.82 -13.58 -23.55
N LEU A 208 9.65 -12.72 -24.56
CA LEU A 208 10.64 -11.71 -24.92
C LEU A 208 10.79 -10.70 -23.78
N THR A 209 12.04 -10.26 -23.55
CA THR A 209 12.28 -9.24 -22.54
C THR A 209 11.84 -7.85 -22.99
N HIS A 210 11.53 -6.95 -22.06
CA HIS A 210 11.24 -5.54 -22.32
C HIS A 210 12.41 -4.86 -23.05
N GLU A 211 13.66 -5.12 -22.63
CA GLU A 211 14.85 -4.57 -23.27
C GLU A 211 14.99 -5.09 -24.71
N SER A 212 14.85 -6.40 -24.92
CA SER A 212 14.84 -7.00 -26.26
C SER A 212 13.72 -6.43 -27.13
N ALA A 213 12.52 -6.23 -26.58
CA ALA A 213 11.40 -5.62 -27.29
C ALA A 213 11.71 -4.16 -27.70
N VAL A 214 12.32 -3.37 -26.82
CA VAL A 214 12.77 -2.00 -27.14
C VAL A 214 13.80 -2.01 -28.27
N ASP A 215 14.74 -2.95 -28.25
CA ASP A 215 15.76 -3.05 -29.30
C ASP A 215 15.18 -3.46 -30.66
N ILE A 216 14.21 -4.38 -30.68
CA ILE A 216 13.47 -4.73 -31.89
C ILE A 216 12.66 -3.54 -32.41
N ILE A 217 11.99 -2.80 -31.54
CA ILE A 217 11.27 -1.59 -31.92
C ILE A 217 12.22 -0.56 -32.55
N ARG A 218 13.39 -0.34 -31.94
CA ARG A 218 14.42 0.55 -32.50
C ARG A 218 14.90 0.08 -33.88
N LEU A 219 15.09 -1.23 -34.06
CA LEU A 219 15.51 -1.80 -35.34
C LEU A 219 14.44 -1.63 -36.41
N LEU A 220 13.18 -1.91 -36.09
CA LEU A 220 12.04 -1.66 -36.99
C LEU A 220 11.90 -0.18 -37.34
N SER A 221 12.11 0.73 -36.38
CA SER A 221 12.14 2.17 -36.66
C SER A 221 13.30 2.58 -37.58
N LYS A 222 14.47 1.95 -37.47
CA LYS A 222 15.60 2.19 -38.40
C LYS A 222 15.24 1.74 -39.82
N TYR A 223 14.66 0.55 -39.97
CA TYR A 223 14.18 0.06 -41.27
C TYR A 223 13.08 0.93 -41.87
N GLN A 224 12.22 1.51 -41.03
CA GLN A 224 11.22 2.46 -41.49
C GLN A 224 11.84 3.75 -42.07
N GLN A 225 13.00 4.17 -41.58
CA GLN A 225 13.73 5.33 -42.10
C GLN A 225 14.55 5.03 -43.36
N ASN A 226 15.00 3.78 -43.52
CA ASN A 226 15.77 3.33 -44.68
C ASN A 226 15.31 1.94 -45.13
N ILE A 227 14.30 1.90 -46.00
CA ILE A 227 13.64 0.66 -46.46
C ILE A 227 14.62 -0.25 -47.22
N ASP A 228 15.57 0.32 -47.96
CA ASP A 228 16.55 -0.46 -48.73
C ASP A 228 17.54 -1.23 -47.85
N SER A 229 17.61 -0.89 -46.56
CA SER A 229 18.46 -1.59 -45.58
C SER A 229 17.82 -2.86 -45.01
N ILE A 230 16.57 -3.17 -45.36
CA ILE A 230 15.87 -4.37 -44.88
C ILE A 230 16.47 -5.62 -45.54
N PRO A 231 16.98 -6.59 -44.76
CA PRO A 231 17.46 -7.86 -45.29
C PRO A 231 16.34 -8.66 -45.99
N GLN A 232 16.65 -9.26 -47.14
CA GLN A 232 15.67 -10.00 -47.95
C GLN A 232 15.15 -11.28 -47.25
N ASP A 233 15.97 -11.87 -46.40
CA ASP A 233 15.69 -13.11 -45.67
C ASP A 233 14.57 -12.97 -44.63
N ILE A 234 14.38 -11.76 -44.08
CA ILE A 234 13.34 -11.46 -43.08
C ILE A 234 12.04 -10.90 -43.67
N LEU A 235 11.91 -10.79 -45.00
CA LEU A 235 10.68 -10.33 -45.63
C LEU A 235 9.56 -11.40 -45.59
N GLY A 236 8.32 -10.92 -45.62
CA GLY A 236 7.11 -11.74 -45.63
C GLY A 236 6.44 -11.78 -44.26
N TYR A 237 5.64 -10.76 -43.97
CA TYR A 237 4.90 -10.66 -42.72
C TYR A 237 4.09 -11.95 -42.44
N SER A 238 4.18 -12.42 -41.19
CA SER A 238 3.41 -13.54 -40.65
C SER A 238 2.75 -13.08 -39.35
N ASN A 239 1.57 -13.62 -39.02
CA ASN A 239 0.87 -13.35 -37.77
C ASN A 239 1.05 -14.48 -36.73
N GLU A 240 1.87 -15.49 -37.04
CA GLU A 240 2.06 -16.70 -36.22
C GLU A 240 2.97 -16.49 -35.00
N TRP A 241 3.51 -15.29 -34.81
CA TRP A 241 4.39 -14.94 -33.71
C TRP A 241 3.66 -14.41 -32.47
N LYS A 242 2.32 -14.26 -32.53
CA LYS A 242 1.47 -13.78 -31.44
C LYS A 242 0.90 -14.89 -30.57
#